data_AF-A0A412KTT8-F1
#
_entry.id   AF-A0A412KTT8-F1
#
_cell.length_a   1.000
_cell.length_b   1.000
_cell.length_c   1.000
_cell.angle_alpha   90.00
_cell.angle_beta   90.00
_cell.angle_gamma   90.00
#
_symmetry.space_group_name_H-M   'P 1'
#
loop_
_entity.id
_entity.type
_entity.pdbx_description
1 polymer ?
#
loop_
_entity_poly.entity_id
_entity_poly.type
_entity_poly.pdbx_seq_one_letter_code
_entity_poly.pdbx_strand_id
1 'polypeptide(L)'
;MDRKELHEAINESLKQEYDLGKRIGYEQGRIEGYKAMVLPHPCDGPLYDGWTPEDHMAKITEEYGEVLKAFAVWRKSESRHRVQQTVSSEMAVNDSLNHLFNECTDLQVSTVSMMDRLGCHEATRQRLIKQVNESNAKRDDGQRFRKE
;
A
#
# COMPACT_ATOMS: atom_id res chain seq x y z
N MET A 1 -55.06 -18.38 -5.85
CA MET A 1 -54.07 -17.72 -4.97
C MET A 1 -54.84 -16.75 -4.10
N ASP A 2 -54.86 -16.99 -2.80
CA ASP A 2 -55.45 -16.08 -1.82
C ASP A 2 -54.62 -14.78 -1.80
N ARG A 3 -55.28 -13.65 -1.52
CA ARG A 3 -54.63 -12.34 -1.32
C ARG A 3 -53.50 -12.41 -0.31
N LYS A 4 -53.60 -13.29 0.68
CA LYS A 4 -52.57 -13.53 1.70
C LYS A 4 -51.33 -14.22 1.11
N GLU A 5 -51.53 -15.27 0.32
CA GLU A 5 -50.45 -15.96 -0.41
C GLU A 5 -49.75 -15.03 -1.41
N LEU A 6 -50.52 -14.18 -2.11
CA LEU A 6 -49.98 -13.18 -3.02
C LEU A 6 -49.12 -12.14 -2.29
N HIS A 7 -49.55 -11.70 -1.11
CA HIS A 7 -48.78 -10.75 -0.27
C HIS A 7 -47.48 -11.37 0.25
N GLU A 8 -47.52 -12.63 0.70
CA GLU A 8 -46.33 -13.34 1.16
C GLU A 8 -45.31 -13.53 0.04
N ALA A 9 -45.76 -13.93 -1.16
CA ALA A 9 -44.90 -14.07 -2.32
C ALA A 9 -44.23 -12.74 -2.74
N ILE A 10 -44.97 -11.63 -2.70
CA ILE A 10 -44.43 -10.29 -2.99
C ILE A 10 -43.38 -9.88 -1.94
N ASN A 11 -43.66 -10.10 -0.66
CA ASN A 11 -42.73 -9.75 0.42
C ASN A 11 -41.43 -10.57 0.36
N GLU A 12 -41.53 -11.86 0.00
CA GLU A 12 -40.36 -12.73 -0.14
C GLU A 12 -39.50 -12.33 -1.34
N SER A 13 -40.12 -12.01 -2.47
CA SER A 13 -39.42 -11.48 -3.65
C SER A 13 -38.73 -10.14 -3.35
N LEU A 14 -39.41 -9.21 -2.67
CA LEU A 14 -38.81 -7.93 -2.26
C LEU A 14 -37.62 -8.11 -1.32
N LYS A 15 -37.67 -9.08 -0.41
CA LYS A 15 -36.57 -9.40 0.49
C LYS A 15 -35.35 -9.96 -0.27
N GLN A 16 -35.58 -10.85 -1.24
CA GLN A 16 -34.51 -11.40 -2.09
C GLN A 16 -33.83 -10.31 -2.92
N GLU A 17 -34.61 -9.42 -3.54
CA GLU A 17 -34.10 -8.25 -4.27
C GLU A 17 -33.28 -7.33 -3.36
N TYR A 18 -33.76 -7.05 -2.14
CA TYR A 18 -33.03 -6.22 -1.17
C TYR A 18 -31.70 -6.85 -0.73
N ASP A 19 -31.70 -8.15 -0.45
CA ASP A 19 -30.48 -8.89 -0.07
C ASP A 19 -29.48 -8.96 -1.23
N LEU A 20 -29.95 -9.14 -2.46
CA LEU A 20 -29.14 -9.10 -3.67
C LEU A 20 -28.53 -7.71 -3.88
N GLY A 21 -29.34 -6.65 -3.78
CA GLY A 21 -28.90 -5.26 -3.87
C GLY A 21 -27.84 -4.91 -2.82
N LYS A 22 -27.99 -5.39 -1.58
CA LYS A 22 -26.97 -5.25 -0.54
C LYS A 22 -25.67 -5.95 -0.87
N ARG A 23 -25.72 -7.17 -1.41
CA ARG A 23 -24.51 -7.92 -1.81
C ARG A 23 -23.81 -7.23 -2.97
N ILE A 24 -24.54 -6.83 -3.99
CA ILE A 24 -24.01 -6.09 -5.15
C ILE A 24 -23.39 -4.78 -4.68
N GLY A 25 -24.10 -3.99 -3.86
CA GLY A 25 -23.58 -2.73 -3.33
C GLY A 25 -22.33 -2.91 -2.45
N TYR A 26 -22.27 -3.96 -1.63
CA TYR A 26 -21.07 -4.29 -0.85
C TYR A 26 -19.91 -4.72 -1.73
N GLU A 27 -20.14 -5.59 -2.71
CA GLU A 27 -19.14 -6.05 -3.67
C GLU A 27 -18.59 -4.87 -4.48
N GLN A 28 -19.48 -3.96 -4.90
CA GLN A 28 -19.15 -2.79 -5.68
C GLN A 28 -18.38 -1.75 -4.86
N GLY A 29 -18.82 -1.46 -3.62
CA GLY A 29 -18.08 -0.59 -2.70
C GLY A 29 -16.72 -1.18 -2.31
N ARG A 30 -16.62 -2.51 -2.19
CA ARG A 30 -15.34 -3.22 -1.99
C ARG A 30 -14.43 -3.06 -3.21
N ILE A 31 -14.95 -3.25 -4.43
CA ILE A 31 -14.20 -3.11 -5.68
C ILE A 31 -13.77 -1.65 -5.90
N GLU A 32 -14.63 -0.69 -5.63
CA GLU A 32 -14.34 0.75 -5.74
C GLU A 32 -13.31 1.19 -4.69
N GLY A 33 -13.44 0.73 -3.44
CA GLY A 33 -12.43 0.94 -2.40
C GLY A 33 -11.09 0.28 -2.73
N TYR A 34 -11.11 -0.90 -3.35
CA TYR A 34 -9.91 -1.57 -3.87
C TYR A 34 -9.28 -0.77 -5.03
N LYS A 35 -10.08 -0.25 -5.96
CA LYS A 35 -9.62 0.61 -7.06
C LYS A 35 -9.05 1.94 -6.56
N ALA A 36 -9.46 2.41 -5.38
CA ALA A 36 -8.95 3.64 -4.77
C ALA A 36 -7.60 3.45 -4.06
N MET A 37 -7.16 2.22 -3.79
CA MET A 37 -5.84 1.96 -3.19
C MET A 37 -4.76 1.90 -4.27
N VAL A 38 -3.81 2.84 -4.21
CA VAL A 38 -2.60 2.81 -5.05
C VAL A 38 -1.61 1.84 -4.40
N LEU A 39 -1.50 0.64 -4.95
CA LEU A 39 -0.49 -0.34 -4.54
C LEU A 39 0.79 -0.16 -5.39
N PRO A 40 1.98 -0.43 -4.83
CA PRO A 40 3.19 -0.47 -5.62
C PRO A 40 3.05 -1.48 -6.78
N HIS A 41 3.22 -0.97 -7.99
CA HIS A 41 3.21 -1.78 -9.20
C HIS A 41 4.63 -2.29 -9.47
N PRO A 42 4.84 -3.58 -9.77
CA PRO A 42 6.15 -4.09 -10.11
C PRO A 42 6.69 -3.44 -11.39
N CYS A 43 8.00 -3.27 -11.47
CA CYS A 43 8.71 -2.93 -12.68
C CYS A 43 8.87 -4.19 -13.53
N ASP A 44 7.91 -4.45 -14.42
CA ASP A 44 7.81 -5.66 -15.24
C ASP A 44 7.75 -5.37 -16.75
N GLY A 45 8.12 -4.15 -17.15
CA GLY A 45 8.22 -3.75 -18.54
C GLY A 45 9.47 -4.30 -19.25
N PRO A 46 9.62 -4.06 -20.57
CA PRO A 46 10.65 -4.68 -21.42
C PRO A 46 12.11 -4.51 -20.97
N LEU A 47 12.39 -3.47 -20.16
CA LEU A 47 13.71 -3.26 -19.57
C LEU A 47 14.12 -4.39 -18.59
N TYR A 48 13.12 -5.08 -18.01
CA TYR A 48 13.27 -6.09 -16.97
C TYR A 48 13.06 -7.53 -17.47
N ASP A 49 12.70 -7.74 -18.75
CA ASP A 49 12.38 -9.07 -19.31
C ASP A 49 13.51 -10.10 -19.13
N GLY A 50 14.77 -9.64 -19.15
CA GLY A 50 15.95 -10.48 -18.98
C GLY A 50 16.43 -10.63 -17.54
N TRP A 51 15.79 -9.96 -16.58
CA TRP A 51 16.30 -9.91 -15.21
C TRP A 51 16.06 -11.22 -14.47
N THR A 52 17.12 -11.64 -13.79
CA THR A 52 17.14 -12.75 -12.85
C THR A 52 16.70 -12.29 -11.46
N PRO A 53 16.32 -13.22 -10.55
CA PRO A 53 16.09 -12.87 -9.15
C PRO A 53 17.27 -12.14 -8.50
N GLU A 54 18.50 -12.47 -8.88
CA GLU A 54 19.72 -11.83 -8.42
C GLU A 54 19.83 -10.37 -8.88
N ASP A 55 19.44 -10.07 -10.12
CA ASP A 55 19.39 -8.68 -10.63
C ASP A 55 18.37 -7.85 -9.84
N HIS A 56 17.21 -8.41 -9.54
CA HIS A 56 16.22 -7.75 -8.69
C HIS A 56 16.73 -7.52 -7.25
N MET A 57 17.47 -8.49 -6.68
CA MET A 57 18.11 -8.31 -5.37
C MET A 57 19.20 -7.24 -5.39
N ALA A 58 19.99 -7.16 -6.46
CA ALA A 58 20.97 -6.10 -6.64
C ALA A 58 20.27 -4.74 -6.70
N LYS A 59 19.14 -4.63 -7.41
CA LYS A 59 18.35 -3.39 -7.47
C LYS A 59 17.77 -3.00 -6.10
N ILE A 60 17.24 -3.95 -5.32
CA ILE A 60 16.82 -3.66 -3.93
C ILE A 60 17.99 -3.11 -3.09
N THR A 61 19.19 -3.64 -3.28
CA THR A 61 20.39 -3.18 -2.58
C THR A 61 20.79 -1.77 -3.00
N GLU A 62 20.68 -1.44 -4.28
CA GLU A 62 20.89 -0.10 -4.83
C GLU A 62 19.93 0.91 -4.20
N GLU A 63 18.62 0.64 -4.27
CA GLU A 63 17.57 1.51 -3.72
C GLU A 63 17.72 1.70 -2.20
N TYR A 64 18.08 0.65 -1.46
CA TYR A 64 18.39 0.76 -0.04
C TYR A 64 19.59 1.69 0.21
N GLY A 65 20.62 1.60 -0.64
CA GLY A 65 21.75 2.53 -0.63
C GLY A 65 21.34 3.98 -0.90
N GLU A 66 20.36 4.21 -1.77
CA GLU A 66 19.83 5.54 -2.09
C GLU A 66 19.02 6.12 -0.92
N VAL A 67 18.18 5.30 -0.26
CA VAL A 67 17.51 5.67 1.00
C VAL A 67 18.53 6.11 2.06
N LEU A 68 19.63 5.38 2.24
CA LEU A 68 20.68 5.74 3.21
C LEU A 68 21.34 7.09 2.88
N LYS A 69 21.63 7.34 1.59
CA LYS A 69 22.20 8.62 1.13
C LYS A 69 21.20 9.76 1.35
N ALA A 70 19.94 9.60 0.95
CA ALA A 70 18.90 10.60 1.11
C ALA A 70 18.65 10.93 2.59
N PHE A 71 18.64 9.92 3.46
CA PHE A 71 18.53 10.11 4.91
C PHE A 71 19.69 10.94 5.46
N ALA A 72 20.93 10.67 5.06
CA ALA A 72 22.08 11.45 5.49
C ALA A 72 22.00 12.92 5.05
N VAL A 73 21.53 13.17 3.82
CA VAL A 73 21.29 14.52 3.29
C VAL A 73 20.22 15.24 4.11
N TRP A 74 19.06 14.60 4.32
CA TRP A 74 17.98 15.16 5.14
C TRP A 74 18.45 15.48 6.56
N ARG A 75 19.15 14.54 7.21
CA ARG A 75 19.66 14.72 8.57
C ARG A 75 20.59 15.94 8.69
N LYS A 76 21.44 16.16 7.67
CA LYS A 76 22.33 17.32 7.59
C LYS A 76 21.57 18.62 7.36
N SER A 77 20.55 18.62 6.50
CA SER A 77 19.68 19.79 6.29
C SER A 77 18.92 20.14 7.57
N GLU A 78 18.36 19.16 8.26
CA GLU A 78 17.64 19.33 9.53
C GLU A 78 18.53 19.95 10.61
N SER A 79 19.75 19.43 10.74
CA SER A 79 20.72 19.95 11.72
C SER A 79 21.11 21.39 11.44
N ARG A 80 21.28 21.77 10.16
CA ARG A 80 21.56 23.15 9.76
C ARG A 80 20.39 24.08 10.06
N HIS A 81 19.17 23.65 9.76
CA HIS A 81 17.97 24.45 10.02
C HIS A 81 17.78 24.74 11.51
N ARG A 82 18.04 23.78 12.41
CA ARG A 82 17.98 24.01 13.86
C ARG A 82 18.84 25.18 14.33
N VAL A 83 19.98 25.41 13.68
CA VAL A 83 20.92 26.49 14.00
C VAL A 83 20.54 27.80 13.30
N GLN A 84 20.21 27.74 12.01
CA GLN A 84 20.00 28.94 11.18
C GLN A 84 18.60 29.53 11.31
N GLN A 85 17.57 28.68 11.44
CA GLN A 85 16.16 29.06 11.56
C GLN A 85 15.69 30.08 10.49
N THR A 86 16.12 29.87 9.25
CA THR A 86 15.74 30.71 8.10
C THR A 86 14.76 29.98 7.18
N VAL A 87 13.96 30.74 6.42
CA VAL A 87 13.06 30.18 5.39
C VAL A 87 13.81 29.31 4.38
N SER A 88 15.00 29.74 3.94
CA SER A 88 15.82 28.95 3.00
C SER A 88 16.28 27.61 3.58
N SER A 89 16.61 27.57 4.88
CA SER A 89 17.02 26.32 5.53
C SER A 89 15.84 25.38 5.78
N GLU A 90 14.65 25.90 6.04
CA GLU A 90 13.41 25.12 6.14
C GLU A 90 13.04 24.47 4.80
N MET A 91 13.10 25.25 3.71
CA MET A 91 12.83 24.75 2.36
C MET A 91 13.78 23.60 2.00
N ALA A 92 15.07 23.74 2.32
CA ALA A 92 16.05 22.67 2.10
C ALA A 92 15.77 21.40 2.92
N VAL A 93 15.17 21.51 4.13
CA VAL A 93 14.73 20.35 4.90
C VAL A 93 13.58 19.66 4.18
N ASN A 94 12.56 20.41 3.77
CA ASN A 94 11.39 19.86 3.09
C ASN A 94 11.76 19.17 1.77
N ASP A 95 12.61 19.79 0.95
CA ASP A 95 13.08 19.20 -0.31
C ASP A 95 13.82 17.88 -0.08
N SER A 96 14.73 17.85 0.90
CA SER A 96 15.47 16.62 1.23
C SER A 96 14.60 15.54 1.87
N LEU A 97 13.55 15.92 2.59
CA LEU A 97 12.59 14.98 3.16
C LEU A 97 11.70 14.36 2.08
N ASN A 98 11.23 15.16 1.13
CA ASN A 98 10.47 14.68 -0.02
C ASN A 98 11.30 13.70 -0.87
N HIS A 99 12.58 14.02 -1.11
CA HIS A 99 13.48 13.12 -1.80
C HIS A 99 13.65 11.79 -1.04
N LEU A 100 13.84 11.82 0.29
CA LEU A 100 13.87 10.60 1.10
C LEU A 100 12.59 9.75 0.97
N PHE A 101 11.41 10.39 0.91
CA PHE A 101 10.16 9.66 0.69
C PHE A 101 10.06 9.03 -0.69
N ASN A 102 10.60 9.67 -1.73
CA ASN A 102 10.69 9.08 -3.07
C ASN A 102 11.57 7.82 -3.04
N GLU A 103 12.78 7.91 -2.48
CA GLU A 103 13.68 6.74 -2.39
C GLU A 103 13.09 5.59 -1.55
N CYS A 104 12.38 5.90 -0.47
CA CYS A 104 11.65 4.88 0.30
C CYS A 104 10.55 4.20 -0.53
N THR A 105 9.92 4.93 -1.44
CA THR A 105 8.89 4.40 -2.34
C THR A 105 9.50 3.55 -3.44
N ASP A 106 10.63 3.98 -4.01
CA ASP A 106 11.37 3.21 -5.03
C ASP A 106 11.89 1.88 -4.45
N LEU A 107 12.34 1.87 -3.19
CA LEU A 107 12.65 0.63 -2.48
C LEU A 107 11.43 -0.30 -2.32
N GLN A 108 10.23 0.24 -2.04
CA GLN A 108 9.01 -0.56 -2.00
C GLN A 108 8.70 -1.17 -3.37
N VAL A 109 8.78 -0.36 -4.44
CA VAL A 109 8.55 -0.78 -5.83
C VAL A 109 9.54 -1.88 -6.23
N SER A 110 10.82 -1.70 -5.96
CA SER A 110 11.86 -2.70 -6.26
C SER A 110 11.64 -4.00 -5.48
N THR A 111 11.21 -3.90 -4.22
CA THR A 111 10.86 -5.08 -3.40
C THR A 111 9.67 -5.83 -4.00
N VAL A 112 8.58 -5.15 -4.38
CA VAL A 112 7.43 -5.84 -4.98
C VAL A 112 7.73 -6.39 -6.37
N SER A 113 8.66 -5.78 -7.11
CA SER A 113 9.13 -6.27 -8.42
C SER A 113 9.81 -7.63 -8.28
N MET A 114 10.70 -7.77 -7.30
CA MET A 114 11.32 -9.06 -6.98
C MET A 114 10.27 -10.09 -6.53
N MET A 115 9.35 -9.69 -5.66
CA MET A 115 8.26 -10.56 -5.21
C MET A 115 7.43 -11.08 -6.39
N ASP A 116 7.07 -10.21 -7.32
CA ASP A 116 6.31 -10.57 -8.52
C ASP A 116 7.09 -11.54 -9.42
N ARG A 117 8.39 -11.27 -9.65
CA ARG A 117 9.30 -12.14 -10.41
C ARG A 117 9.36 -13.57 -9.85
N LEU A 118 9.22 -13.71 -8.53
CA LEU A 118 9.19 -14.99 -7.81
C LEU A 118 7.78 -15.62 -7.70
N GLY A 119 6.78 -15.06 -8.38
CA GLY A 119 5.40 -15.57 -8.41
C GLY A 119 4.51 -15.06 -7.27
N CYS A 120 4.99 -14.13 -6.45
CA CYS A 120 4.20 -13.47 -5.43
C CYS A 120 3.46 -12.25 -6.03
N HIS A 121 2.44 -12.54 -6.83
CA HIS A 121 1.61 -11.54 -7.48
C HIS A 121 0.72 -10.76 -6.50
N GLU A 122 0.09 -9.70 -6.98
CA GLU A 122 -0.62 -8.70 -6.17
C GLU A 122 -1.57 -9.31 -5.13
N ALA A 123 -2.46 -10.23 -5.52
CA ALA A 123 -3.40 -10.86 -4.61
C ALA A 123 -2.71 -11.59 -3.44
N THR A 124 -1.53 -12.18 -3.68
CA THR A 124 -0.71 -12.79 -2.63
C THR A 124 -0.05 -11.74 -1.76
N ARG A 125 0.51 -10.67 -2.35
CA ARG A 125 1.10 -9.54 -1.60
C ARG A 125 0.08 -8.90 -0.65
N GLN A 126 -1.14 -8.71 -1.11
CA GLN A 126 -2.23 -8.18 -0.27
C GLN A 126 -2.61 -9.08 0.90
N ARG A 127 -2.63 -10.41 0.70
CA ARG A 127 -2.84 -11.36 1.80
C ARG A 127 -1.68 -11.30 2.81
N LEU A 128 -0.44 -11.23 2.33
CA LEU A 128 0.74 -11.16 3.18
C LEU A 128 0.76 -9.88 4.02
N ILE A 129 0.52 -8.71 3.41
CA ILE A 129 0.52 -7.45 4.18
C ILE A 129 -0.59 -7.42 5.23
N LYS A 130 -1.78 -7.98 4.91
CA LYS A 130 -2.86 -8.14 5.89
C LYS A 130 -2.41 -9.00 7.08
N GLN A 131 -1.83 -10.16 6.81
CA GLN A 131 -1.34 -11.07 7.86
C GLN A 131 -0.25 -10.43 8.73
N VAL A 132 0.70 -9.72 8.11
CA VAL A 132 1.75 -9.00 8.82
C VAL A 132 1.17 -7.88 9.69
N ASN A 133 0.20 -7.12 9.18
CA ASN A 133 -0.47 -6.07 9.95
C ASN A 133 -1.26 -6.65 11.13
N GLU A 134 -2.03 -7.71 10.92
CA GLU A 134 -2.75 -8.39 12.01
C GLU A 134 -1.80 -8.95 13.07
N SER A 135 -0.64 -9.45 12.66
CA SER A 135 0.42 -9.89 13.58
C SER A 135 1.00 -8.71 14.37
N ASN A 136 1.38 -7.63 13.69
CA ASN A 136 1.91 -6.42 14.34
C ASN A 136 0.91 -5.77 15.29
N ALA A 137 -0.40 -5.81 14.99
CA ALA A 137 -1.46 -5.33 15.88
C ALA A 137 -1.57 -6.11 17.20
N LYS A 138 -1.15 -7.38 17.22
CA LYS A 138 -1.22 -8.25 18.41
C LYS A 138 0.10 -8.27 19.18
N ARG A 139 1.23 -8.13 18.49
CA ARG A 139 2.57 -8.15 19.10
C ARG A 139 2.76 -6.97 20.05
N ASP A 140 3.61 -7.20 21.06
CA ASP A 140 4.00 -6.20 22.05
C ASP A 140 2.78 -5.51 22.69
N ASP A 141 1.77 -6.31 23.06
CA ASP A 141 0.48 -5.88 23.61
C ASP A 141 -0.26 -4.83 22.77
N GLY A 142 -0.06 -4.88 21.45
CA GLY A 142 -0.65 -3.96 20.48
C GLY A 142 -0.03 -2.56 20.49
N GLN A 143 1.17 -2.38 21.03
CA GLN A 143 1.85 -1.08 21.09
C GLN A 143 2.49 -0.64 19.78
N ARG A 144 2.57 -1.52 18.77
CA ARG A 144 3.15 -1.18 17.45
C ARG A 144 2.27 -0.25 16.62
N PHE A 145 0.99 -0.17 16.93
CA PHE A 145 0.04 0.74 16.28
C PHE A 145 -0.50 1.75 17.28
N ARG A 146 -0.70 2.99 16.83
CA ARG A 146 -1.42 3.97 17.62
C ARG A 146 -2.87 3.52 17.73
N LYS A 147 -3.45 3.63 18.93
CA LYS A 147 -4.89 3.46 19.13
C LYS A 147 -5.57 4.73 18.60
N GLU A 148 -6.46 4.56 17.64
CA GLU A 148 -7.33 5.65 17.14
C GLU A 148 -8.40 6.00 18.17
#